data_AF-A0A849R705-F1
#
_entry.id   AF-A0A849R705-F1
#
_cell.length_a   1.000
_cell.length_b   1.000
_cell.length_c   1.000
_cell.angle_alpha   90.00
_cell.angle_beta   90.00
_cell.angle_gamma   90.00
#
_symmetry.space_group_name_H-M   'P 1'
#
loop_
_entity.id
_entity.type
_entity.pdbx_description
1 polymer ?
#
loop_
_entity_poly.entity_id
_entity_poly.type
_entity_poly.pdbx_seq_one_letter_code
_entity_poly.pdbx_strand_id
1 'polypeptide(L)'
;MTFITVAEVRIASGAPTTLISDDDITSIIADAEADVSQWLNTKFVPTQRLEFIDGTGTERLFLLKNPVLAVRELNTNSTSISLDELYVSKQSGKIELSNGAETSVFASKRKTVKVKYLYGLLEESSTSTTSTAATTAGTSVAISVSSETNFSDNDWVEITGMDGNQEVAKITGTDTNEITVDQLVLAHESGSVVVKLLIPHYIKRYMNVEAAIAVAINAIGATYTFQASYNLGELSVVKGVPYTHWRESIEKLLKERAMRKARIRPRPSIQM
;
A
#
# COMPACT_ATOMS: atom_id res chain seq x y z
N MET A 1 9.64 5.92 -3.03
CA MET A 1 8.58 5.91 -4.05
C MET A 1 7.42 6.67 -3.46
N THR A 2 6.96 7.74 -4.11
CA THR A 2 5.82 8.52 -3.66
C THR A 2 4.57 8.03 -4.38
N PHE A 3 3.45 8.00 -3.68
CA PHE A 3 2.15 7.55 -4.18
C PHE A 3 1.29 8.70 -4.68
N ILE A 4 1.51 9.89 -4.10
CA ILE A 4 0.95 11.16 -4.55
C ILE A 4 2.06 12.02 -5.17
N THR A 5 1.65 12.92 -6.06
CA THR A 5 2.57 13.80 -6.80
C THR A 5 2.51 15.23 -6.27
N VAL A 6 3.60 15.98 -6.45
CA VAL A 6 3.67 17.41 -6.14
C VAL A 6 2.55 18.19 -6.85
N ALA A 7 2.28 17.86 -8.12
CA ALA A 7 1.22 18.49 -8.90
C ALA A 7 -0.17 18.25 -8.29
N GLU A 8 -0.50 17.02 -7.88
CA GLU A 8 -1.77 16.70 -7.23
C GLU A 8 -1.96 17.46 -5.91
N VAL A 9 -0.91 17.56 -5.10
CA VAL A 9 -0.92 18.28 -3.81
C VAL A 9 -1.02 19.79 -4.02
N ARG A 10 -0.32 20.33 -5.02
CA ARG A 10 -0.34 21.75 -5.37
C ARG A 10 -1.73 22.18 -5.83
N ILE A 11 -2.36 21.39 -6.70
CA ILE A 11 -3.74 21.62 -7.15
C ILE A 11 -4.71 21.55 -5.96
N ALA A 12 -4.55 20.58 -5.06
CA ALA A 12 -5.44 20.40 -3.92
C ALA A 12 -5.30 21.50 -2.86
N SER A 13 -4.06 21.95 -2.58
CA SER A 13 -3.77 23.00 -1.60
C SER A 13 -4.09 24.40 -2.10
N GLY A 14 -4.00 24.63 -3.42
CA GLY A 14 -4.08 25.96 -4.02
C GLY A 14 -2.85 26.83 -3.77
N ALA A 15 -1.76 26.27 -3.22
CA ALA A 15 -0.55 27.00 -2.92
C ALA A 15 0.28 27.27 -4.19
N PRO A 16 0.60 28.54 -4.53
CA PRO A 16 1.44 28.86 -5.66
C PRO A 16 2.90 28.46 -5.40
N THR A 17 3.68 28.30 -6.48
CA THR A 17 5.11 27.96 -6.43
C THR A 17 5.96 29.04 -5.75
N THR A 18 5.46 30.27 -5.68
CA THR A 18 6.13 31.40 -5.03
C THR A 18 6.11 31.34 -3.50
N LEU A 19 5.23 30.53 -2.90
CA LEU A 19 5.09 30.45 -1.44
C LEU A 19 5.67 29.17 -0.85
N ILE A 20 5.82 28.12 -1.66
CA ILE A 20 6.36 26.84 -1.23
C ILE A 20 6.99 26.12 -2.42
N SER A 21 8.22 25.65 -2.22
CA SER A 21 8.99 24.96 -3.25
C SER A 21 8.45 23.55 -3.50
N ASP A 22 8.77 22.97 -4.67
CA ASP A 22 8.41 21.58 -4.97
C ASP A 22 9.18 20.58 -4.07
N ASP A 23 10.38 20.96 -3.61
CA ASP A 23 11.18 20.17 -2.67
C ASP A 23 10.49 20.07 -1.30
N ASP A 24 10.00 21.20 -0.77
CA ASP A 24 9.24 21.22 0.48
C ASP A 24 7.96 20.39 0.38
N ILE A 25 7.25 20.48 -0.76
CA ILE A 25 6.06 19.66 -1.01
C ILE A 25 6.45 18.18 -1.03
N THR A 26 7.60 17.82 -1.63
CA THR A 26 8.09 16.44 -1.68
C THR A 26 8.37 15.90 -0.27
N SER A 27 8.98 16.69 0.60
CA SER A 27 9.17 16.33 2.02
C SER A 27 7.83 16.15 2.75
N ILE A 28 6.89 17.07 2.57
CA ILE A 28 5.55 16.98 3.18
C ILE A 28 4.79 15.74 2.70
N ILE A 29 4.94 15.37 1.41
CA ILE A 29 4.37 14.13 0.86
C ILE A 29 4.95 12.91 1.59
N ALA A 30 6.26 12.85 1.76
CA ALA A 30 6.92 11.73 2.43
C ALA A 30 6.44 11.56 3.88
N ASP A 31 6.32 12.66 4.62
CA ASP A 31 5.81 12.67 5.99
C ASP A 31 4.34 12.21 6.05
N ALA A 32 3.48 12.75 5.18
CA ALA A 32 2.07 12.36 5.11
C ALA A 32 1.89 10.87 4.77
N GLU A 33 2.68 10.33 3.83
CA GLU A 33 2.64 8.90 3.48
C GLU A 33 3.11 8.01 4.63
N ALA A 34 4.15 8.42 5.36
CA ALA A 34 4.66 7.72 6.53
C ALA A 34 3.63 7.70 7.67
N ASP A 35 3.03 8.85 7.99
CA ASP A 35 2.00 9.00 9.03
C ASP A 35 0.77 8.14 8.73
N VAL A 36 0.29 8.16 7.48
CA VAL A 36 -0.86 7.35 7.06
C VAL A 36 -0.53 5.86 7.13
N SER A 37 0.68 5.46 6.76
CA SER A 37 1.15 4.06 6.89
C SER A 37 1.17 3.61 8.35
N GLN A 38 1.67 4.45 9.25
CA GLN A 38 1.72 4.17 10.69
C GLN A 38 0.32 4.11 11.30
N TRP A 39 -0.55 5.07 10.97
CA TRP A 39 -1.92 5.13 11.46
C TRP A 39 -2.74 3.89 11.05
N LEU A 40 -2.55 3.40 9.82
CA LEU A 40 -3.21 2.17 9.35
C LEU A 40 -2.51 0.88 9.76
N ASN A 41 -1.34 0.98 10.40
CA ASN A 41 -0.49 -0.16 10.76
C ASN A 41 -0.24 -1.11 9.57
N THR A 42 -0.08 -0.55 8.37
CA THR A 42 0.09 -1.31 7.13
C THR A 42 1.15 -0.65 6.23
N LYS A 43 1.54 -1.33 5.17
CA LYS A 43 2.49 -0.82 4.18
C LYS A 43 1.82 -0.72 2.81
N PHE A 44 2.15 0.33 2.07
CA PHE A 44 1.62 0.55 0.72
C PHE A 44 2.59 0.06 -0.37
N VAL A 45 3.87 -0.13 0.01
CA VAL A 45 4.79 -0.99 -0.73
C VAL A 45 4.80 -2.34 -0.01
N PRO A 46 4.36 -3.43 -0.67
CA PRO A 46 4.42 -4.75 -0.07
C PRO A 46 5.80 -5.07 0.48
N THR A 47 5.82 -5.56 1.72
CA THR A 47 7.05 -5.84 2.46
C THR A 47 7.02 -7.28 2.92
N GLN A 48 8.17 -7.94 2.84
CA GLN A 48 8.33 -9.30 3.35
C GLN A 48 8.58 -9.27 4.86
N ARG A 49 7.94 -10.18 5.58
CA ARG A 49 8.15 -10.39 7.01
C ARG A 49 8.40 -11.86 7.29
N LEU A 50 9.38 -12.12 8.15
CA LEU A 50 9.55 -13.40 8.81
C LEU A 50 8.99 -13.29 10.22
N GLU A 51 8.07 -14.16 10.58
CA GLU A 51 7.40 -14.16 11.87
C GLU A 51 7.54 -15.49 12.58
N PHE A 52 7.78 -15.43 13.88
CA PHE A 52 7.89 -16.58 14.76
C PHE A 52 6.71 -16.54 15.73
N ILE A 53 5.83 -17.52 15.64
CA ILE A 53 4.57 -17.54 16.37
C ILE A 53 4.50 -18.82 17.22
N ASP A 54 3.89 -18.70 18.39
CA ASP A 54 3.57 -19.84 19.24
C ASP A 54 2.44 -20.64 18.58
N GLY A 55 2.55 -21.96 18.55
CA GLY A 55 1.46 -22.78 18.05
C GLY A 55 0.24 -22.73 18.97
N THR A 56 -0.93 -22.79 18.37
CA THR A 56 -2.23 -22.61 19.04
C THR A 56 -2.87 -23.92 19.47
N GLY A 57 -2.36 -25.06 19.00
CA GLY A 57 -3.00 -26.36 19.13
C GLY A 57 -4.23 -26.52 18.22
N THR A 58 -4.48 -25.57 17.30
CA THR A 58 -5.59 -25.59 16.36
C THR A 58 -5.09 -25.59 14.92
N GLU A 59 -5.97 -25.84 13.96
CA GLU A 59 -5.68 -25.75 12.51
C GLU A 59 -5.51 -24.30 12.03
N ARG A 60 -5.71 -23.31 12.90
CA ARG A 60 -5.78 -21.88 12.55
C ARG A 60 -4.73 -21.06 13.27
N LEU A 61 -4.18 -20.09 12.55
CA LEU A 61 -3.22 -19.11 13.05
C LEU A 61 -3.55 -17.72 12.50
N PHE A 62 -3.23 -16.68 13.27
CA PHE A 62 -3.36 -15.30 12.81
C PHE A 62 -1.98 -14.64 12.76
N LEU A 63 -1.66 -14.03 11.63
CA LEU A 63 -0.43 -13.26 11.43
C LEU A 63 -0.56 -11.85 12.04
N LEU A 64 0.56 -11.32 12.54
CA LEU A 64 0.60 -9.99 13.19
C LEU A 64 0.25 -8.84 12.23
N LYS A 65 0.63 -8.95 10.95
CA LYS A 65 0.45 -7.90 9.95
C LYS A 65 -0.56 -8.30 8.88
N ASN A 66 -1.44 -7.37 8.54
CA ASN A 66 -2.47 -7.52 7.52
C ASN A 66 -2.67 -6.21 6.73
N PRO A 67 -3.17 -6.26 5.48
CA PRO A 67 -3.53 -7.45 4.72
C PRO A 67 -2.31 -8.29 4.33
N VAL A 68 -2.51 -9.61 4.32
CA VAL A 68 -1.52 -10.56 3.80
C VAL A 68 -1.77 -10.70 2.30
N LEU A 69 -0.72 -10.53 1.51
CA LEU A 69 -0.79 -10.61 0.05
C LEU A 69 -0.43 -12.01 -0.45
N ALA A 70 0.64 -12.60 0.10
CA ALA A 70 1.05 -13.97 -0.20
C ALA A 70 1.83 -14.57 0.98
N VAL A 71 1.66 -15.86 1.23
CA VAL A 71 2.58 -16.64 2.07
C VAL A 71 3.65 -17.21 1.16
N ARG A 72 4.92 -17.10 1.54
CA ARG A 72 6.06 -17.57 0.77
C ARG A 72 6.66 -18.85 1.33
N GLU A 73 6.56 -19.05 2.64
CA GLU A 73 7.07 -20.23 3.32
C GLU A 73 6.35 -20.40 4.67
N LEU A 74 6.02 -21.64 5.01
CA LEU A 74 5.47 -21.99 6.31
C LEU A 74 6.20 -23.22 6.83
N ASN A 75 6.80 -23.11 8.02
CA ASN A 75 7.41 -24.23 8.70
C ASN A 75 6.80 -24.38 10.10
N THR A 76 6.40 -25.60 10.46
CA THR A 76 5.87 -25.95 11.77
C THR A 76 6.73 -27.05 12.40
N ASN A 77 7.37 -26.78 13.53
CA ASN A 77 8.18 -27.78 14.25
C ASN A 77 9.22 -28.50 13.36
N SER A 78 9.89 -27.75 12.49
CA SER A 78 10.86 -28.25 11.49
C SER A 78 10.28 -29.08 10.34
N THR A 79 8.96 -29.13 10.22
CA THR A 79 8.25 -29.66 9.05
C THR A 79 7.88 -28.50 8.14
N SER A 80 8.24 -28.57 6.87
CA SER A 80 7.78 -27.60 5.88
C SER A 80 6.36 -27.96 5.46
N ILE A 81 5.47 -26.97 5.44
CA ILE A 81 4.08 -27.15 5.05
C ILE A 81 3.91 -26.70 3.61
N SER A 82 3.34 -27.56 2.78
CA SER A 82 3.03 -27.24 1.38
C SER A 82 2.02 -26.10 1.31
N LEU A 83 2.30 -25.08 0.49
CA LEU A 83 1.44 -23.89 0.43
C LEU A 83 0.12 -24.15 -0.31
N ASP A 84 0.07 -25.16 -1.18
CA ASP A 84 -1.17 -25.64 -1.82
C ASP A 84 -2.19 -26.13 -0.78
N GLU A 85 -1.71 -26.53 0.40
CA GLU A 85 -2.52 -27.05 1.50
C GLU A 85 -2.88 -25.97 2.54
N LEU A 86 -2.82 -24.68 2.15
CA LEU A 86 -3.12 -23.54 3.01
C LEU A 86 -4.24 -22.68 2.47
N TYR A 87 -5.23 -22.40 3.33
CA TYR A 87 -6.17 -21.31 3.09
C TYR A 87 -5.70 -20.03 3.79
N VAL A 88 -5.44 -18.98 3.01
CA VAL A 88 -4.97 -17.68 3.51
C VAL A 88 -6.03 -16.61 3.30
N SER A 89 -6.60 -16.10 4.40
CA SER A 89 -7.52 -14.97 4.36
C SER A 89 -6.76 -13.65 4.32
N LYS A 90 -6.65 -13.04 3.13
CA LYS A 90 -5.91 -11.79 2.89
C LYS A 90 -6.25 -10.67 3.89
N GLN A 91 -7.54 -10.47 4.19
CA GLN A 91 -7.98 -9.35 5.02
C GLN A 91 -7.63 -9.53 6.51
N SER A 92 -7.80 -10.75 7.04
CA SER A 92 -7.62 -11.03 8.46
C SER A 92 -6.21 -11.49 8.81
N GLY A 93 -5.43 -11.96 7.82
CA GLY A 93 -4.17 -12.64 8.07
C GLY A 93 -4.34 -14.03 8.70
N LYS A 94 -5.55 -14.60 8.63
CA LYS A 94 -5.82 -15.97 9.06
C LYS A 94 -5.18 -16.95 8.09
N ILE A 95 -4.39 -17.87 8.60
CA ILE A 95 -3.91 -19.07 7.91
C ILE A 95 -4.65 -20.26 8.50
N GLU A 96 -5.16 -21.14 7.64
CA GLU A 96 -5.86 -22.36 8.00
C GLU A 96 -5.27 -23.53 7.21
N LEU A 97 -4.93 -24.60 7.92
CA LEU A 97 -4.40 -25.83 7.32
C LEU A 97 -5.56 -26.59 6.65
N SER A 98 -5.35 -27.09 5.45
CA SER A 98 -6.26 -28.02 4.80
C SER A 98 -6.14 -29.42 5.41
N ASN A 99 -7.01 -30.35 4.98
CA ASN A 99 -6.91 -31.76 5.34
C ASN A 99 -5.70 -32.48 4.72
N GLY A 100 -5.10 -31.93 3.65
CA GLY A 100 -3.95 -32.51 2.95
C GLY A 100 -2.60 -32.06 3.52
N ALA A 101 -2.60 -31.07 4.43
CA ALA A 101 -1.39 -30.56 5.04
C ALA A 101 -0.62 -31.63 5.83
N GLU A 102 0.70 -31.46 5.90
CA GLU A 102 1.64 -32.38 6.57
C GLU A 102 1.41 -32.45 8.08
N THR A 103 0.70 -31.48 8.64
CA THR A 103 0.24 -31.46 10.02
C THR A 103 -1.21 -31.03 10.07
N SER A 104 -2.00 -31.59 10.99
CA SER A 104 -3.41 -31.21 11.17
C SER A 104 -3.60 -30.00 12.08
N VAL A 105 -2.59 -29.64 12.87
CA VAL A 105 -2.66 -28.53 13.84
C VAL A 105 -1.31 -27.86 14.02
N PHE A 106 -1.33 -26.55 14.32
CA PHE A 106 -0.17 -25.81 14.78
C PHE A 106 0.19 -26.22 16.22
N ALA A 107 1.12 -27.17 16.38
CA ALA A 107 1.47 -27.76 17.67
C ALA A 107 1.69 -26.71 18.80
N SER A 108 0.94 -26.83 19.90
CA SER A 108 0.94 -25.89 21.03
C SER A 108 2.28 -25.85 21.79
N LYS A 109 3.23 -25.10 21.24
CA LYS A 109 4.61 -24.95 21.69
C LYS A 109 5.10 -23.57 21.28
N ARG A 110 6.08 -23.04 22.03
CA ARG A 110 6.60 -21.70 21.79
C ARG A 110 7.43 -21.63 20.50
N LYS A 111 7.20 -20.59 19.70
CA LYS A 111 7.93 -20.24 18.47
C LYS A 111 8.13 -21.42 17.51
N THR A 112 7.17 -22.34 17.46
CA THR A 112 7.23 -23.52 16.61
C THR A 112 6.79 -23.24 15.19
N VAL A 113 6.04 -22.16 14.97
CA VAL A 113 5.57 -21.76 13.64
C VAL A 113 6.44 -20.62 13.13
N LYS A 114 7.02 -20.82 11.95
CA LYS A 114 7.80 -19.81 11.23
C LYS A 114 7.08 -19.53 9.92
N VAL A 115 6.65 -18.29 9.72
CA VAL A 115 5.94 -17.88 8.51
C VAL A 115 6.70 -16.76 7.83
N LYS A 116 7.01 -16.95 6.55
CA LYS A 116 7.53 -15.91 5.67
C LYS A 116 6.38 -15.46 4.77
N TYR A 117 6.00 -14.19 4.84
CA TYR A 117 4.85 -13.68 4.07
C TYR A 117 5.07 -12.24 3.60
N LEU A 118 4.36 -11.89 2.54
CA LEU A 118 4.22 -10.53 2.02
C LEU A 118 2.95 -9.91 2.60
N TYR A 119 3.06 -8.68 3.07
CA TYR A 119 1.92 -7.91 3.55
C TYR A 119 1.93 -6.49 2.97
N GLY A 120 0.75 -5.94 2.77
CA GLY A 120 0.56 -4.60 2.25
C GLY A 120 -0.89 -4.35 1.85
N LEU A 121 -1.27 -3.08 1.74
CA LEU A 121 -2.60 -2.67 1.32
C LEU A 121 -2.58 -2.23 -0.14
N LEU A 122 -2.98 -3.15 -1.01
CA LEU A 122 -3.20 -2.93 -2.43
C LEU A 122 -4.61 -3.39 -2.84
N GLU A 123 -5.12 -2.84 -3.93
CA GLU A 123 -6.37 -3.23 -4.61
C GLU A 123 -6.10 -3.53 -6.08
N GLU A 124 -6.96 -4.35 -6.67
CA GLU A 124 -6.97 -4.61 -8.11
C GLU A 124 -7.24 -3.32 -8.90
N SER A 125 -6.45 -3.10 -9.94
CA SER A 125 -6.70 -2.05 -10.92
C SER A 125 -7.56 -2.54 -12.07
N SER A 126 -7.93 -1.64 -12.98
CA SER A 126 -8.55 -2.01 -14.25
C SER A 126 -7.57 -2.60 -15.28
N THR A 127 -6.27 -2.58 -15.00
CA THR A 127 -5.25 -3.13 -15.88
C THR A 127 -5.09 -4.62 -15.59
N SER A 128 -5.46 -5.45 -16.56
CA SER A 128 -5.34 -6.90 -16.49
C SER A 128 -4.97 -7.51 -17.84
N THR A 129 -4.45 -8.73 -17.80
CA THR A 129 -4.13 -9.56 -18.95
C THR A 129 -4.36 -11.03 -18.59
N THR A 130 -4.22 -11.94 -19.55
CA THR A 130 -4.40 -13.39 -19.33
C THR A 130 -3.14 -14.15 -19.73
N SER A 131 -2.77 -15.17 -18.96
CA SER A 131 -1.65 -16.05 -19.32
C SER A 131 -2.00 -16.91 -20.53
N THR A 132 -1.03 -17.10 -21.42
CA THR A 132 -1.19 -17.90 -22.65
C THR A 132 -0.58 -19.29 -22.54
N ALA A 133 0.12 -19.56 -21.44
CA ALA A 133 0.72 -20.85 -21.10
C ALA A 133 0.65 -21.08 -19.59
N ALA A 134 0.77 -22.35 -19.20
CA ALA A 134 0.94 -22.71 -17.79
C ALA A 134 2.31 -22.25 -17.29
N THR A 135 2.38 -21.84 -16.03
CA THR A 135 3.61 -21.38 -15.37
C THR A 135 3.96 -22.28 -14.21
N THR A 136 5.24 -22.57 -14.06
CA THR A 136 5.77 -23.34 -12.93
C THR A 136 6.14 -22.41 -11.77
N ALA A 137 6.00 -22.90 -10.54
CA ALA A 137 6.54 -22.23 -9.36
C ALA A 137 8.08 -22.05 -9.49
N GLY A 138 8.61 -20.98 -8.90
CA GLY A 138 10.04 -20.68 -8.94
C GLY A 138 10.36 -19.22 -8.63
N THR A 139 11.63 -18.86 -8.82
CA THR A 139 12.13 -17.48 -8.73
C THR A 139 12.39 -16.94 -10.12
N SER A 140 12.15 -15.65 -10.35
CA SER A 140 12.32 -15.00 -11.66
C SER A 140 11.53 -15.72 -12.76
N VAL A 141 10.24 -15.94 -12.54
CA VAL A 141 9.38 -16.72 -13.44
C VAL A 141 8.88 -15.83 -14.56
N ALA A 142 9.08 -16.26 -15.80
CA ALA A 142 8.48 -15.68 -16.98
C ALA A 142 7.03 -16.18 -17.15
N ILE A 143 6.08 -15.25 -17.22
CA ILE A 143 4.66 -15.52 -17.46
C ILE A 143 4.35 -15.03 -18.87
N SER A 144 4.10 -15.97 -19.79
CA SER A 144 3.60 -15.62 -21.12
C SER A 144 2.18 -15.07 -21.01
N VAL A 145 1.93 -13.86 -21.51
CA VAL A 145 0.66 -13.14 -21.40
C VAL A 145 0.13 -12.72 -22.77
N SER A 146 -1.16 -12.42 -22.85
CA SER A 146 -1.79 -11.91 -24.08
C SER A 146 -1.36 -10.49 -24.47
N SER A 147 -0.96 -9.70 -23.47
CA SER A 147 -0.35 -8.38 -23.65
C SER A 147 0.27 -7.90 -22.34
N GLU A 148 1.41 -7.23 -22.44
CA GLU A 148 2.14 -6.57 -21.36
C GLU A 148 1.80 -5.06 -21.25
N THR A 149 0.83 -4.57 -22.03
CA THR A 149 0.46 -3.15 -22.05
C THR A 149 0.08 -2.64 -20.64
N ASN A 150 0.69 -1.52 -20.23
CA ASN A 150 0.51 -0.86 -18.91
C ASN A 150 1.05 -1.63 -17.69
N PHE A 151 1.80 -2.71 -17.92
CA PHE A 151 2.66 -3.31 -16.92
C PHE A 151 4.09 -2.76 -17.05
N SER A 152 4.78 -2.63 -15.93
CA SER A 152 6.14 -2.09 -15.87
C SER A 152 6.92 -2.70 -14.71
N ASP A 153 8.25 -2.63 -14.80
CA ASP A 153 9.14 -3.07 -13.73
C ASP A 153 8.76 -2.42 -12.39
N ASN A 154 8.75 -3.22 -11.33
CA ASN A 154 8.34 -2.88 -9.98
C ASN A 154 6.84 -2.73 -9.72
N ASP A 155 5.98 -2.93 -10.72
CA ASP A 155 4.57 -3.13 -10.46
C ASP A 155 4.33 -4.41 -9.65
N TRP A 156 3.26 -4.41 -8.87
CA TRP A 156 2.78 -5.60 -8.19
C TRP A 156 1.60 -6.16 -8.98
N VAL A 157 1.55 -7.48 -9.11
CA VAL A 157 0.47 -8.18 -9.79
C VAL A 157 -0.10 -9.27 -8.91
N GLU A 158 -1.40 -9.47 -9.06
CA GLU A 158 -2.09 -10.63 -8.54
C GLU A 158 -2.40 -11.59 -9.69
N ILE A 159 -2.06 -12.85 -9.48
CA ILE A 159 -2.32 -13.92 -10.43
C ILE A 159 -3.42 -14.78 -9.83
N THR A 160 -4.51 -14.92 -10.57
CA THR A 160 -5.63 -15.79 -10.20
C THR A 160 -5.75 -16.86 -11.26
N GLY A 161 -5.35 -18.08 -10.89
CA GLY A 161 -5.34 -19.23 -11.77
C GLY A 161 -6.70 -19.88 -11.95
N MET A 162 -6.87 -20.57 -13.07
CA MET A 162 -8.06 -21.40 -13.35
C MET A 162 -8.13 -22.64 -12.45
N ASP A 163 -6.99 -23.02 -11.87
CA ASP A 163 -6.82 -24.04 -10.84
C ASP A 163 -7.30 -23.61 -9.44
N GLY A 164 -7.68 -22.34 -9.27
CA GLY A 164 -8.06 -21.75 -7.98
C GLY A 164 -6.87 -21.24 -7.17
N ASN A 165 -5.64 -21.34 -7.69
CA ASN A 165 -4.46 -20.77 -7.05
C ASN A 165 -4.49 -19.24 -7.17
N GLN A 166 -4.10 -18.56 -6.09
CA GLN A 166 -4.06 -17.11 -6.07
C GLN A 166 -2.83 -16.64 -5.31
N GLU A 167 -1.98 -15.86 -5.96
CA GLU A 167 -0.81 -15.27 -5.31
C GLU A 167 -0.45 -13.90 -5.88
N VAL A 168 0.38 -13.18 -5.11
CA VAL A 168 0.86 -11.84 -5.46
C VAL A 168 2.36 -11.89 -5.68
N ALA A 169 2.80 -11.30 -6.79
CA ALA A 169 4.20 -11.24 -7.18
C ALA A 169 4.58 -9.83 -7.68
N LYS A 170 5.86 -9.52 -7.65
CA LYS A 170 6.39 -8.25 -8.14
C LYS A 170 6.98 -8.45 -9.53
N ILE A 171 6.64 -7.58 -10.47
CA ILE A 171 7.26 -7.57 -11.81
C ILE A 171 8.72 -7.13 -11.68
N THR A 172 9.62 -7.94 -12.22
CA THR A 172 11.06 -7.68 -12.32
C THR A 172 11.52 -7.39 -13.73
N GLY A 173 10.69 -7.66 -14.73
CA GLY A 173 10.97 -7.39 -16.14
C GLY A 173 9.70 -7.53 -16.99
N THR A 174 9.68 -6.84 -18.13
CA THR A 174 8.66 -6.99 -19.17
C THR A 174 9.35 -7.19 -20.52
N ASP A 175 8.82 -8.10 -21.34
CA ASP A 175 9.21 -8.30 -22.73
C ASP A 175 7.93 -8.52 -23.56
N THR A 176 8.06 -8.65 -24.87
CA THR A 176 6.95 -8.81 -25.81
C THR A 176 6.10 -10.01 -25.43
N ASN A 177 4.87 -9.78 -24.96
CA ASN A 177 3.93 -10.79 -24.46
C ASN A 177 4.47 -11.61 -23.28
N GLU A 178 5.37 -11.06 -22.47
CA GLU A 178 5.93 -11.73 -21.31
C GLU A 178 6.09 -10.78 -20.13
N ILE A 179 5.71 -11.26 -18.95
CA ILE A 179 5.94 -10.58 -17.67
C ILE A 179 6.82 -11.48 -16.82
N THR A 180 8.01 -11.01 -16.45
CA THR A 180 8.88 -11.71 -15.50
C THR A 180 8.55 -11.23 -14.08
N VAL A 181 8.29 -12.17 -13.16
CA VAL A 181 7.97 -11.88 -11.76
C VAL A 181 9.04 -12.41 -10.80
N ASP A 182 9.17 -11.79 -9.63
CA ASP A 182 10.17 -12.10 -8.62
C ASP A 182 10.12 -13.55 -8.14
N GLN A 183 8.93 -14.01 -7.77
CA GLN A 183 8.70 -15.35 -7.26
C GLN A 183 7.23 -15.76 -7.42
N LEU A 184 7.03 -16.98 -7.91
CA LEU A 184 5.78 -17.74 -7.80
C LEU A 184 6.01 -18.91 -6.87
N VAL A 185 5.10 -19.14 -5.93
CA VAL A 185 5.17 -20.32 -5.06
C VAL A 185 4.25 -21.43 -5.53
N LEU A 186 3.20 -21.08 -6.28
CA LEU A 186 2.26 -22.02 -6.84
C LEU A 186 2.50 -22.09 -8.36
N ALA A 187 2.22 -23.26 -8.94
CA ALA A 187 2.06 -23.33 -10.39
C ALA A 187 0.70 -22.74 -10.77
N HIS A 188 0.58 -22.23 -11.99
CA HIS A 188 -0.68 -21.68 -12.51
C HIS A 188 -0.95 -22.26 -13.89
N GLU A 189 -2.21 -22.60 -14.17
CA GLU A 189 -2.63 -23.07 -15.49
C GLU A 189 -2.65 -21.96 -16.55
N SER A 190 -2.77 -22.35 -17.82
CA SER A 190 -3.02 -21.39 -18.90
C SER A 190 -4.38 -20.71 -18.73
N GLY A 191 -4.49 -19.46 -19.16
CA GLY A 191 -5.72 -18.67 -19.01
C GLY A 191 -5.88 -18.04 -17.63
N SER A 192 -4.84 -18.08 -16.79
CA SER A 192 -4.79 -17.39 -15.50
C SER A 192 -4.87 -15.87 -15.70
N VAL A 193 -5.63 -15.18 -14.86
CA VAL A 193 -5.78 -13.73 -14.93
C VAL A 193 -4.64 -13.08 -14.16
N VAL A 194 -3.94 -12.14 -14.80
CA VAL A 194 -2.88 -11.33 -14.19
C VAL A 194 -3.40 -9.90 -14.08
N VAL A 195 -3.59 -9.41 -12.86
CA VAL A 195 -4.14 -8.07 -12.58
C VAL A 195 -3.09 -7.21 -11.89
N LYS A 196 -2.88 -5.98 -12.37
CA LYS A 196 -2.01 -5.02 -11.70
C LYS A 196 -2.65 -4.53 -10.41
N LEU A 197 -1.87 -4.51 -9.34
CA LEU A 197 -2.25 -4.04 -8.02
C LEU A 197 -1.77 -2.61 -7.78
N LEU A 198 -2.65 -1.79 -7.20
CA LEU A 198 -2.40 -0.37 -6.90
C LEU A 198 -2.82 -0.03 -5.47
N ILE A 199 -2.36 1.09 -4.96
CA ILE A 199 -2.82 1.59 -3.65
C ILE A 199 -4.26 2.06 -3.79
N PRO A 200 -5.13 1.77 -2.81
CA PRO A 200 -6.51 2.13 -2.93
C PRO A 200 -6.74 3.62 -3.17
N HIS A 201 -7.55 3.96 -4.17
CA HIS A 201 -7.73 5.36 -4.59
C HIS A 201 -8.21 6.25 -3.43
N TYR A 202 -9.05 5.72 -2.54
CA TYR A 202 -9.53 6.45 -1.36
C TYR A 202 -8.43 6.73 -0.33
N ILE A 203 -7.42 5.86 -0.22
CA ILE A 203 -6.22 6.06 0.61
C ILE A 203 -5.30 7.08 -0.04
N LYS A 204 -5.01 6.94 -1.34
CA LYS A 204 -4.20 7.91 -2.09
C LYS A 204 -4.78 9.32 -1.97
N ARG A 205 -6.11 9.46 -2.09
CA ARG A 205 -6.77 10.75 -1.90
C ARG A 205 -6.71 11.24 -0.46
N TYR A 206 -6.75 10.36 0.53
CA TYR A 206 -6.56 10.76 1.93
C TYR A 206 -5.15 11.30 2.20
N MET A 207 -4.11 10.63 1.70
CA MET A 207 -2.72 11.11 1.74
C MET A 207 -2.58 12.48 1.07
N ASN A 208 -3.17 12.64 -0.12
CA ASN A 208 -3.15 13.91 -0.84
C ASN A 208 -3.79 15.05 -0.01
N VAL A 209 -4.91 14.78 0.67
CA VAL A 209 -5.57 15.78 1.52
C VAL A 209 -4.71 16.13 2.76
N GLU A 210 -4.09 15.15 3.42
CA GLU A 210 -3.17 15.42 4.55
C GLU A 210 -1.99 16.31 4.10
N ALA A 211 -1.33 15.94 2.99
CA ALA A 211 -0.24 16.71 2.43
C ALA A 211 -0.69 18.13 2.01
N ALA A 212 -1.86 18.25 1.36
CA ALA A 212 -2.40 19.54 0.93
C ALA A 212 -2.72 20.48 2.10
N ILE A 213 -3.21 19.95 3.24
CA ILE A 213 -3.42 20.75 4.45
C ILE A 213 -2.09 21.26 5.00
N ALA A 214 -1.08 20.39 5.10
CA ALA A 214 0.24 20.77 5.57
C ALA A 214 0.90 21.83 4.66
N VAL A 215 0.79 21.67 3.34
CA VAL A 215 1.24 22.65 2.35
C VAL A 215 0.53 23.99 2.52
N ALA A 216 -0.80 23.99 2.66
CA ALA A 216 -1.58 25.21 2.83
C ALA A 216 -1.22 25.94 4.15
N ILE A 217 -1.01 25.21 5.24
CA ILE A 217 -0.58 25.80 6.53
C ILE A 217 0.82 26.42 6.40
N ASN A 218 1.77 25.72 5.78
CA ASN A 218 3.13 26.23 5.57
C ASN A 218 3.13 27.52 4.76
N ALA A 219 2.39 27.55 3.65
CA ALA A 219 2.34 28.73 2.83
C ALA A 219 1.52 29.89 3.45
N ILE A 220 0.55 29.64 4.34
CA ILE A 220 0.02 30.71 5.23
C ILE A 220 1.12 31.25 6.14
N GLY A 221 1.92 30.38 6.74
CA GLY A 221 3.08 30.77 7.56
C GLY A 221 4.05 31.67 6.79
N ALA A 222 4.34 31.34 5.52
CA ALA A 222 5.17 32.18 4.66
C ALA A 222 4.57 33.57 4.41
N THR A 223 3.23 33.70 4.45
CA THR A 223 2.56 34.96 4.13
C THR A 223 2.63 36.04 5.20
N TYR A 224 3.09 35.73 6.42
CA TYR A 224 3.38 36.75 7.44
C TYR A 224 4.51 37.71 7.05
N THR A 225 5.24 37.39 5.97
CA THR A 225 6.24 38.27 5.36
C THR A 225 5.65 39.31 4.40
N PHE A 226 4.39 39.17 3.95
CA PHE A 226 3.76 40.17 3.09
C PHE A 226 3.35 41.40 3.91
N GLN A 227 3.82 42.55 3.47
CA GLN A 227 3.55 43.83 4.09
C GLN A 227 2.37 44.51 3.39
N ALA A 228 1.30 44.80 4.13
CA ALA A 228 0.30 45.77 3.70
C ALA A 228 0.62 47.12 4.35
N SER A 229 0.84 48.15 3.53
CA SER A 229 1.04 49.51 4.00
C SER A 229 -0.27 50.30 3.93
N TYR A 230 -0.62 50.96 5.03
CA TYR A 230 -1.70 51.94 5.09
C TYR A 230 -1.07 53.31 5.30
N ASN A 231 -1.32 54.23 4.37
CA ASN A 231 -0.84 55.61 4.45
C ASN A 231 -2.02 56.54 4.75
N LEU A 232 -1.91 57.33 5.82
CA LEU A 232 -2.85 58.39 6.16
C LEU A 232 -2.06 59.70 6.38
N GLY A 233 -1.81 60.44 5.30
CA GLY A 233 -0.91 61.61 5.34
C GLY A 233 0.54 61.19 5.60
N GLU A 234 1.19 61.79 6.59
CA GLU A 234 2.58 61.45 7.01
C GLU A 234 2.67 60.17 7.87
N LEU A 235 1.53 59.65 8.34
CA LEU A 235 1.49 58.41 9.11
C LEU A 235 1.45 57.20 8.16
N SER A 236 2.50 56.38 8.22
CA SER A 236 2.53 55.07 7.56
C SER A 236 2.54 53.97 8.61
N VAL A 237 1.66 52.98 8.44
CA VAL A 237 1.65 51.75 9.25
C VAL A 237 1.76 50.57 8.32
N VAL A 238 2.76 49.72 8.57
CA VAL A 238 2.93 48.45 7.87
C VAL A 238 2.42 47.32 8.78
N LYS A 239 1.45 46.55 8.30
CA LYS A 239 0.92 45.38 9.01
C LYS A 239 1.04 44.14 8.13
N GLY A 240 1.49 43.03 8.71
CA GLY A 240 1.38 41.72 8.07
C GLY A 240 -0.09 41.29 8.01
N VAL A 241 -0.58 40.94 6.81
CA VAL A 241 -1.96 40.49 6.63
C VAL A 241 -1.95 39.00 6.26
N PRO A 242 -2.42 38.10 7.14
CA PRO A 242 -2.59 36.71 6.75
C PRO A 242 -3.68 36.63 5.68
N TYR A 243 -3.39 35.96 4.57
CA TYR A 243 -4.32 35.84 3.45
C TYR A 243 -5.57 35.05 3.86
N THR A 244 -6.71 35.74 3.92
CA THR A 244 -8.02 35.17 4.31
C THR A 244 -8.60 34.19 3.29
N HIS A 245 -8.18 34.29 2.02
CA HIS A 245 -8.73 33.46 0.93
C HIS A 245 -8.40 31.96 1.04
N TRP A 246 -7.43 31.57 1.87
CA TRP A 246 -7.09 30.15 2.06
C TRP A 246 -7.87 29.47 3.18
N ARG A 247 -8.54 30.26 4.01
CA ARG A 247 -9.34 29.74 5.13
C ARG A 247 -10.42 28.79 4.64
N GLU A 248 -11.18 29.19 3.62
CA GLU A 248 -12.26 28.37 3.06
C GLU A 248 -11.73 27.07 2.43
N SER A 249 -10.61 27.16 1.71
CA SER A 249 -9.93 26.00 1.12
C SER A 249 -9.47 25.01 2.20
N ILE A 250 -8.83 25.48 3.27
CA ILE A 250 -8.38 24.65 4.38
C ILE A 250 -9.57 24.04 5.13
N GLU A 251 -10.61 24.82 5.42
CA GLU A 251 -11.81 24.30 6.08
C GLU A 251 -12.48 23.20 5.25
N LYS A 252 -12.50 23.34 3.92
CA LYS A 252 -12.99 22.29 3.00
C LYS A 252 -12.11 21.04 3.06
N LEU A 253 -10.79 21.19 3.04
CA LEU A 253 -9.85 20.07 3.15
C LEU A 253 -9.95 19.36 4.50
N LEU A 254 -10.11 20.09 5.61
CA LEU A 254 -10.30 19.53 6.94
C LEU A 254 -11.61 18.73 7.05
N LYS A 255 -12.69 19.22 6.45
CA LYS A 255 -13.95 18.48 6.34
C LYS A 255 -13.77 17.20 5.51
N GLU A 256 -13.10 17.29 4.36
CA GLU A 256 -12.80 16.12 3.52
C GLU A 256 -11.95 15.09 4.26
N ARG A 257 -10.89 15.53 4.96
CA ARG A 257 -10.03 14.72 5.81
C ARG A 257 -10.85 13.95 6.85
N ALA A 258 -11.70 14.64 7.60
CA ALA A 258 -12.54 14.03 8.64
C ALA A 258 -13.52 13.00 8.05
N MET A 259 -14.19 13.32 6.94
CA MET A 259 -15.10 12.40 6.26
C MET A 259 -14.38 11.14 5.77
N ARG A 260 -13.18 11.28 5.20
CA ARG A 260 -12.38 10.13 4.73
C ARG A 260 -11.85 9.29 5.88
N LYS A 261 -11.29 9.94 6.90
CA LYS A 261 -10.78 9.27 8.10
C LYS A 261 -11.87 8.44 8.79
N ALA A 262 -13.11 8.93 8.83
CA ALA A 262 -14.25 8.19 9.39
C ALA A 262 -14.65 6.95 8.57
N ARG A 263 -14.38 6.94 7.25
CA ARG A 263 -14.70 5.81 6.37
C ARG A 263 -13.61 4.74 6.36
N ILE A 264 -12.37 5.12 6.68
CA ILE A 264 -11.25 4.20 6.73
C ILE A 264 -11.20 3.58 8.14
N ARG A 265 -11.41 2.27 8.21
CA ARG A 265 -11.29 1.55 9.48
C ARG A 265 -9.80 1.28 9.77
N PRO A 266 -9.20 1.89 10.81
CA PRO A 266 -7.84 1.54 11.20
C PRO A 266 -7.83 0.08 11.63
N ARG A 267 -6.79 -0.64 11.25
CA ARG A 267 -6.67 -2.06 11.54
C ARG A 267 -6.03 -2.24 12.90
N PRO A 268 -6.65 -3.00 13.82
CA PRO A 268 -6.04 -3.23 15.13
C PRO A 268 -4.68 -3.88 14.91
N SER A 269 -3.65 -3.36 15.57
CA SER A 269 -2.45 -4.16 15.78
C SER A 269 -2.86 -5.33 16.66
N ILE A 270 -2.68 -6.56 16.18
CA ILE A 270 -2.77 -7.73 17.06
C ILE A 270 -1.60 -7.59 18.02
N GLN A 271 -1.82 -7.07 19.22
CA GLN A 271 -0.84 -7.17 20.30
C GLN A 271 -1.02 -8.57 20.88
N MET A 272 -0.08 -9.47 20.58
CA MET A 272 0.08 -10.73 21.33
C MET A 272 0.92 -10.45 22.57
#